data_AF-A0A920K357-F1
#
_entry.id   AF-A0A920K357-F1
#
_cell.length_a   1.000
_cell.length_b   1.000
_cell.length_c   1.000
_cell.angle_alpha   90.00
_cell.angle_beta   90.00
_cell.angle_gamma   90.00
#
_symmetry.space_group_name_H-M   'P 1'
#
loop_
_entity.id
_entity.type
_entity.pdbx_description
1 polymer ?
#
loop_
_entity_poly.entity_id
_entity_poly.type
_entity_poly.pdbx_seq_one_letter_code
_entity_poly.pdbx_strand_id
1 'polypeptide(L)'
;MFIEKKIKIKSFNDYEQKLKRINIYFDHKERKNIILKEVDKITKKKSLNFVMNHQLIDEVVNLVESPNVFLGQFNKKYLKLPNEVLTTSMIKNQKYFPLFYKDNTLSNFFIIVSNLKPSDNGKKIIYGNQRVIEARLEDASFFWMKDNNSNFKDKGEELKRIIFHNKLGSMHDKILRLKKIATFFAENIKLDNESQRNLEVSINICKNDLVTELVREFPSLQGTMGYYYSQQSGFNNVVCSAIKDHYKPNGPNDFCPSTKLSKILALIDKWILVGFFNRSRPTSSKDPYALRRSGLGIIRIMIEGKFFIKLNQFIEKSIREYSKKCFIR
;
A
#
# COMPACT_ATOMS: atom_id res chain seq x y z
N MET A 1 -14.53 19.11 -30.69
CA MET A 1 -15.83 19.13 -31.39
C MET A 1 -16.55 17.84 -31.03
N PHE A 2 -17.41 17.86 -30.01
CA PHE A 2 -18.28 16.72 -29.73
C PHE A 2 -19.23 16.58 -30.92
N ILE A 3 -19.19 15.45 -31.60
CA ILE A 3 -20.08 15.21 -32.74
C ILE A 3 -21.47 14.99 -32.17
N GLU A 4 -22.33 16.02 -32.23
CA GLU A 4 -23.75 15.94 -31.88
C GLU A 4 -24.55 15.19 -32.96
N LYS A 5 -24.17 13.94 -33.27
CA LYS A 5 -25.04 13.06 -34.05
C LYS A 5 -26.07 12.43 -33.10
N LYS A 6 -27.30 12.93 -33.16
CA LYS A 6 -28.44 12.33 -32.45
C LYS A 6 -28.70 10.93 -32.99
N ILE A 7 -28.69 9.92 -32.10
CA ILE A 7 -28.97 8.52 -32.45
C ILE A 7 -30.35 8.17 -31.90
N LYS A 8 -31.31 7.77 -32.75
CA LYS A 8 -32.60 7.25 -32.29
C LYS A 8 -32.39 5.85 -31.72
N ILE A 9 -32.84 5.60 -30.49
CA ILE A 9 -32.76 4.30 -29.82
C ILE A 9 -34.18 3.73 -29.70
N LYS A 10 -34.39 2.48 -30.12
CA LYS A 10 -35.70 1.81 -30.10
C LYS A 10 -35.87 0.87 -28.90
N SER A 11 -34.79 0.34 -28.35
CA SER A 11 -34.77 -0.57 -27.20
C SER A 11 -33.35 -0.64 -26.62
N PHE A 12 -33.20 -1.27 -25.46
CA PHE A 12 -31.87 -1.52 -24.86
C PHE A 12 -30.96 -2.34 -25.78
N ASN A 13 -31.49 -3.39 -26.42
CA ASN A 13 -30.72 -4.19 -27.36
C ASN A 13 -30.28 -3.38 -28.60
N ASP A 14 -31.13 -2.50 -29.12
CA ASP A 14 -30.78 -1.59 -30.22
C ASP A 14 -29.69 -0.58 -29.80
N TYR A 15 -29.76 -0.07 -28.56
CA TYR A 15 -28.71 0.79 -28.00
C TYR A 15 -27.35 0.09 -27.93
N GLU A 16 -27.31 -1.10 -27.33
CA GLU A 16 -26.06 -1.87 -27.20
C GLU A 16 -25.46 -2.21 -28.56
N GLN A 17 -26.28 -2.67 -29.52
CA GLN A 17 -25.82 -2.95 -30.88
C GLN A 17 -25.28 -1.71 -31.60
N LYS A 18 -25.93 -0.55 -31.42
CA LYS A 18 -25.47 0.71 -32.02
C LYS A 18 -24.14 1.19 -31.43
N LEU A 19 -23.94 1.04 -30.12
CA LEU A 19 -22.65 1.32 -29.49
C LEU A 19 -21.55 0.39 -30.03
N LYS A 20 -21.82 -0.92 -30.12
CA LYS A 20 -20.83 -1.89 -30.64
C LYS A 20 -20.38 -1.56 -32.07
N ARG A 21 -21.29 -1.06 -32.93
CA ARG A 21 -20.96 -0.65 -34.31
C ARG A 21 -19.94 0.49 -34.38
N ILE A 22 -19.83 1.31 -33.33
CA ILE A 22 -18.82 2.36 -33.20
C ILE A 22 -17.69 1.98 -32.24
N ASN A 23 -17.52 0.68 -31.98
CA ASN A 23 -16.53 0.11 -31.06
C ASN A 23 -16.68 0.55 -29.60
N ILE A 24 -17.89 0.86 -29.15
CA ILE A 24 -18.20 1.10 -27.74
C ILE A 24 -18.88 -0.14 -27.17
N TYR A 25 -18.35 -0.65 -26.06
CA TYR A 25 -18.83 -1.86 -25.40
C TYR A 25 -19.50 -1.47 -24.08
N PHE A 26 -20.81 -1.75 -23.98
CA PHE A 26 -21.60 -1.42 -22.79
C PHE A 26 -21.31 -2.39 -21.63
N ASP A 27 -21.24 -3.70 -21.91
CA ASP A 27 -21.01 -4.72 -20.87
C ASP A 27 -19.56 -4.71 -20.38
N HIS A 28 -19.41 -4.55 -19.07
CA HIS A 28 -18.12 -4.59 -18.38
C HIS A 28 -17.42 -5.94 -18.54
N LYS A 29 -18.17 -7.05 -18.57
CA LYS A 29 -17.60 -8.39 -18.78
C LYS A 29 -17.01 -8.52 -20.17
N GLU A 30 -17.66 -7.96 -21.18
CA GLU A 30 -17.15 -7.94 -22.56
C GLU A 30 -15.87 -7.13 -22.67
N ARG A 31 -15.84 -5.90 -22.10
CA ARG A 31 -14.62 -5.08 -22.03
C ARG A 31 -13.47 -5.79 -21.34
N LYS A 32 -13.74 -6.41 -20.19
CA LYS A 32 -12.77 -7.20 -19.44
C LYS A 32 -12.20 -8.34 -20.27
N ASN A 33 -13.05 -9.08 -20.95
CA ASN A 33 -12.64 -10.19 -21.82
C ASN A 33 -11.77 -9.72 -22.99
N ILE A 34 -12.09 -8.57 -23.60
CA ILE A 34 -11.26 -7.99 -24.68
C ILE A 34 -9.88 -7.64 -24.14
N ILE A 35 -9.80 -6.93 -23.01
CA ILE A 35 -8.52 -6.54 -22.39
C ILE A 35 -7.68 -7.79 -22.09
N LEU A 36 -8.26 -8.78 -21.39
CA LEU A 36 -7.53 -9.98 -20.99
C LEU A 36 -7.05 -10.82 -22.17
N LYS A 37 -7.85 -10.94 -23.24
CA LYS A 37 -7.45 -11.65 -24.46
C LYS A 37 -6.26 -10.97 -25.14
N GLU A 38 -6.26 -9.64 -25.23
CA GLU A 38 -5.15 -8.91 -25.86
C GLU A 38 -3.89 -8.90 -24.98
N VAL A 39 -4.04 -8.79 -23.66
CA VAL A 39 -2.93 -8.95 -22.72
C VAL A 39 -2.27 -10.32 -22.88
N ASP A 40 -3.05 -11.40 -22.92
CA ASP A 40 -2.54 -12.77 -23.09
C ASP A 40 -1.78 -12.95 -24.42
N LYS A 41 -2.28 -12.36 -25.52
CA LYS A 41 -1.56 -12.38 -26.81
C LYS A 41 -0.20 -11.68 -26.71
N ILE A 42 -0.17 -10.49 -26.09
CA ILE A 42 1.05 -9.69 -25.94
C ILE A 42 2.07 -10.43 -25.06
N THR A 43 1.64 -10.96 -23.92
CA THR A 43 2.52 -11.63 -22.96
C THR A 43 3.10 -12.92 -23.52
N LYS A 44 2.30 -13.75 -24.20
CA LYS A 44 2.78 -14.95 -24.91
C LYS A 44 3.84 -14.61 -25.95
N LYS A 45 3.60 -13.60 -26.79
CA LYS A 45 4.56 -13.18 -27.82
C LYS A 45 5.89 -12.70 -27.24
N LYS A 46 5.89 -12.14 -26.03
CA LYS A 46 7.09 -11.61 -25.35
C LYS A 46 7.68 -12.54 -24.29
N SER A 47 7.11 -13.73 -24.09
CA SER A 47 7.49 -14.63 -22.99
C SER A 47 7.45 -13.96 -21.61
N LEU A 48 6.44 -13.10 -21.40
CA LEU A 48 6.17 -12.42 -20.14
C LEU A 48 4.98 -13.07 -19.43
N ASN A 49 4.88 -12.83 -18.13
CA ASN A 49 3.78 -13.22 -17.26
C ASN A 49 2.97 -11.97 -16.88
N PHE A 50 1.64 -12.13 -16.84
CA PHE A 50 0.72 -11.13 -16.32
C PHE A 50 0.13 -11.64 -15.00
N VAL A 51 0.37 -10.89 -13.92
CA VAL A 51 -0.21 -11.18 -12.62
C VAL A 51 -1.54 -10.43 -12.51
N MET A 52 -2.62 -11.19 -12.38
CA MET A 52 -3.97 -10.63 -12.31
C MET A 52 -4.15 -9.76 -11.06
N ASN A 53 -4.43 -8.48 -11.27
CA ASN A 53 -4.93 -7.57 -10.23
C ASN A 53 -6.40 -7.27 -10.53
N HIS A 54 -7.31 -7.99 -9.87
CA HIS A 54 -8.75 -7.86 -10.12
C HIS A 54 -9.26 -6.45 -9.90
N GLN A 55 -8.80 -5.77 -8.83
CA GLN A 55 -9.21 -4.40 -8.53
C GLN A 55 -8.79 -3.43 -9.65
N LEU A 56 -7.55 -3.53 -10.13
CA LEU A 56 -7.06 -2.68 -11.21
C LEU A 56 -7.76 -2.98 -12.53
N ILE A 57 -8.00 -4.26 -12.85
CA ILE A 57 -8.74 -4.64 -14.06
C ILE A 57 -10.15 -4.06 -14.02
N ASP A 58 -10.86 -4.21 -12.91
CA ASP A 58 -12.22 -3.70 -12.78
C ASP A 58 -12.23 -2.15 -12.83
N GLU A 59 -11.23 -1.49 -12.26
CA GLU A 59 -11.05 -0.03 -12.38
C GLU A 59 -10.83 0.38 -13.84
N VAL A 60 -9.88 -0.24 -14.55
CA VAL A 60 -9.59 0.07 -15.96
C VAL A 60 -10.79 -0.21 -16.85
N VAL A 61 -11.51 -1.32 -16.63
CA VAL A 61 -12.75 -1.65 -17.36
C VAL A 61 -13.83 -0.58 -17.19
N ASN A 62 -13.83 0.18 -16.09
CA ASN A 62 -14.74 1.30 -15.88
C ASN A 62 -14.22 2.62 -16.45
N LEU A 63 -12.92 2.72 -16.76
CA LEU A 63 -12.30 3.92 -17.34
C LEU A 63 -12.32 3.93 -18.87
N VAL A 64 -12.45 2.78 -19.51
CA VAL A 64 -12.48 2.66 -20.98
C VAL A 64 -13.77 2.02 -21.44
N GLU A 65 -14.34 2.57 -22.51
CA GLU A 65 -15.54 2.03 -23.17
C GLU A 65 -15.19 1.31 -24.49
N SER A 66 -14.03 1.60 -25.07
CA SER A 66 -13.44 1.03 -26.30
C SER A 66 -11.99 0.58 -26.03
N PRO A 67 -11.78 -0.58 -25.38
CA PRO A 67 -10.45 -0.98 -24.92
C PRO A 67 -9.50 -1.32 -26.09
N ASN A 68 -8.38 -0.59 -26.17
CA ASN A 68 -7.25 -0.87 -27.05
C ASN A 68 -6.00 -1.08 -26.19
N VAL A 69 -5.32 -2.22 -26.34
CA VAL A 69 -4.25 -2.65 -25.43
C VAL A 69 -2.89 -2.51 -26.12
N PHE A 70 -1.94 -1.88 -25.44
CA PHE A 70 -0.59 -1.62 -25.95
C PHE A 70 0.48 -2.06 -24.95
N LEU A 71 1.65 -2.43 -25.48
CA LEU A 71 2.84 -2.74 -24.69
C LEU A 71 3.76 -1.52 -24.62
N GLY A 72 3.97 -0.99 -23.42
CA GLY A 72 4.98 0.02 -23.13
C GLY A 72 6.23 -0.59 -22.48
N GLN A 73 7.32 0.16 -22.52
CA GLN A 73 8.54 -0.18 -21.79
C GLN A 73 9.20 1.07 -21.18
N PHE A 74 9.89 0.92 -20.06
CA PHE A 74 10.71 1.98 -19.45
C PHE A 74 12.19 1.58 -19.42
N ASN A 75 13.07 2.54 -19.18
CA ASN A 75 14.51 2.28 -19.07
C ASN A 75 14.84 1.29 -17.93
N LYS A 76 15.60 0.23 -18.24
CA LYS A 76 16.00 -0.80 -17.26
C LYS A 76 16.76 -0.27 -16.04
N LYS A 77 17.34 0.95 -16.10
CA LYS A 77 18.00 1.58 -14.95
C LYS A 77 17.11 1.65 -13.69
N TYR A 78 15.80 1.78 -13.88
CA TYR A 78 14.84 1.88 -12.77
C TYR A 78 14.58 0.53 -12.07
N LEU A 79 14.97 -0.60 -12.66
CA LEU A 79 14.88 -1.91 -12.01
C LEU A 79 15.77 -2.04 -10.75
N LYS A 80 16.61 -1.05 -10.46
CA LYS A 80 17.34 -0.92 -9.19
C LYS A 80 16.45 -0.46 -8.03
N LEU A 81 15.27 0.10 -8.31
CA LEU A 81 14.30 0.49 -7.29
C LEU A 81 13.59 -0.75 -6.73
N PRO A 82 13.11 -0.68 -5.47
CA PRO A 82 12.24 -1.72 -4.94
C PRO A 82 11.02 -1.97 -5.84
N ASN A 83 10.65 -3.24 -6.02
CA ASN A 83 9.55 -3.64 -6.90
C ASN A 83 8.22 -2.98 -6.49
N GLU A 84 7.99 -2.79 -5.19
CA GLU A 84 6.80 -2.13 -4.64
C GLU A 84 6.71 -0.66 -5.05
N VAL A 85 7.85 0.03 -5.21
CA VAL A 85 7.90 1.41 -5.70
C VAL A 85 7.51 1.44 -7.19
N LEU A 86 8.14 0.59 -8.00
CA LEU A 86 7.86 0.49 -9.45
C LEU A 86 6.40 0.15 -9.73
N THR A 87 5.88 -0.88 -9.06
CA THR A 87 4.50 -1.33 -9.23
C THR A 87 3.49 -0.30 -8.70
N THR A 88 3.77 0.38 -7.59
CA THR A 88 2.91 1.45 -7.08
C THR A 88 2.85 2.62 -8.06
N SER A 89 3.99 3.09 -8.57
CA SER A 89 4.04 4.17 -9.58
C SER A 89 3.25 3.83 -10.85
N MET A 90 3.37 2.59 -11.35
CA MET A 90 2.62 2.13 -12.51
C MET A 90 1.11 2.03 -12.24
N ILE A 91 0.72 1.42 -11.13
CA ILE A 91 -0.67 1.08 -10.83
C ILE A 91 -1.45 2.29 -10.31
N LYS A 92 -0.92 2.99 -9.30
CA LYS A 92 -1.67 4.07 -8.63
C LYS A 92 -1.72 5.34 -9.47
N ASN A 93 -0.61 5.76 -10.06
CA ASN A 93 -0.53 7.03 -10.76
C ASN A 93 -1.04 6.92 -12.21
N GLN A 94 -0.90 5.76 -12.86
CA GLN A 94 -1.12 5.63 -14.31
C GLN A 94 -2.04 4.48 -14.74
N LYS A 95 -2.50 3.63 -13.82
CA LYS A 95 -3.36 2.47 -14.12
C LYS A 95 -2.75 1.49 -15.13
N TYR A 96 -1.42 1.42 -15.19
CA TYR A 96 -0.72 0.44 -16.02
C TYR A 96 -0.68 -0.92 -15.33
N PHE A 97 -0.62 -1.98 -16.13
CA PHE A 97 -0.38 -3.32 -15.60
C PHE A 97 1.09 -3.71 -15.73
N PRO A 98 1.84 -3.86 -14.63
CA PRO A 98 3.21 -4.36 -14.66
C PRO A 98 3.27 -5.79 -15.21
N LEU A 99 4.30 -6.10 -15.98
CA LEU A 99 4.57 -7.43 -16.48
C LEU A 99 5.82 -8.03 -15.82
N PHE A 100 5.85 -9.35 -15.72
CA PHE A 100 6.90 -10.10 -15.04
C PHE A 100 7.57 -11.07 -16.02
N TYR A 101 8.79 -11.48 -15.75
CA TYR A 101 9.41 -12.61 -16.43
C TYR A 101 8.86 -13.94 -15.89
N LYS A 102 9.24 -15.06 -16.51
CA LYS A 102 8.77 -16.40 -16.15
C LYS A 102 9.16 -16.81 -14.73
N ASP A 103 10.26 -16.27 -14.21
CA ASP A 103 10.77 -16.47 -12.85
C ASP A 103 10.07 -15.56 -11.82
N ASN A 104 9.01 -14.85 -12.22
CA ASN A 104 8.28 -13.85 -11.42
C ASN A 104 9.10 -12.61 -11.04
N THR A 105 10.25 -12.36 -11.67
CA THR A 105 10.94 -11.09 -11.52
C THR A 105 10.24 -9.99 -12.31
N LEU A 106 10.20 -8.77 -11.76
CA LEU A 106 9.54 -7.64 -12.41
C LEU A 106 10.30 -7.25 -13.69
N SER A 107 9.59 -7.15 -14.81
CA SER A 107 10.17 -6.70 -16.08
C SER A 107 10.12 -5.17 -16.23
N ASN A 108 10.79 -4.63 -17.24
CA ASN A 108 10.65 -3.22 -17.61
C ASN A 108 9.48 -2.95 -18.57
N PHE A 109 8.58 -3.92 -18.75
CA PHE A 109 7.40 -3.83 -19.60
C PHE A 109 6.13 -3.66 -18.79
N PHE A 110 5.16 -2.97 -19.39
CA PHE A 110 3.84 -2.75 -18.82
C PHE A 110 2.77 -2.65 -19.90
N ILE A 111 1.54 -2.95 -19.54
CA ILE A 111 0.37 -2.80 -20.40
C ILE A 111 -0.29 -1.45 -20.19
N ILE A 112 -0.64 -0.82 -21.30
CA ILE A 112 -1.45 0.39 -21.40
C ILE A 112 -2.80 -0.01 -22.00
N VAL A 113 -3.90 0.50 -21.45
CA VAL A 113 -5.24 0.37 -22.05
C VAL A 113 -5.75 1.76 -22.38
N SER A 114 -6.08 1.98 -23.65
CA SER A 114 -6.58 3.27 -24.14
C SER A 114 -7.98 3.14 -24.72
N ASN A 115 -8.75 4.21 -24.60
CA ASN A 115 -10.04 4.34 -25.27
C ASN A 115 -9.91 4.66 -26.77
N LEU A 116 -8.71 5.07 -27.21
CA LEU A 116 -8.45 5.48 -28.57
C LEU A 116 -7.98 4.29 -29.40
N LYS A 117 -8.58 4.10 -30.57
CA LYS A 117 -8.05 3.26 -31.65
C LYS A 117 -7.22 4.14 -32.59
N PRO A 118 -5.89 4.16 -32.46
CA PRO A 118 -5.04 5.07 -33.19
C PRO A 118 -4.77 4.57 -34.62
N SER A 119 -4.57 5.50 -35.56
CA SER A 119 -4.20 5.17 -36.95
C SER A 119 -2.72 4.80 -37.11
N ASP A 120 -1.87 5.08 -36.12
CA ASP A 120 -0.42 4.85 -36.15
C ASP A 120 0.00 3.56 -35.43
N ASN A 121 -0.92 2.62 -35.26
CA ASN A 121 -0.75 1.40 -34.44
C ASN A 121 -0.32 1.68 -32.98
N GLY A 122 -0.62 2.87 -32.46
CA GLY A 122 -0.41 3.25 -31.07
C GLY A 122 0.97 3.81 -30.76
N LYS A 123 1.80 4.11 -31.77
CA LYS A 123 3.14 4.67 -31.56
C LYS A 123 3.13 5.91 -30.67
N LYS A 124 2.25 6.89 -30.94
CA LYS A 124 2.12 8.11 -30.13
C LYS A 124 1.62 7.82 -28.71
N ILE A 125 0.67 6.91 -28.56
CA ILE A 125 0.13 6.50 -27.25
C ILE A 125 1.26 5.86 -26.42
N ILE A 126 1.95 4.88 -26.98
CA ILE A 126 3.08 4.20 -26.33
C ILE A 126 4.14 5.21 -25.92
N TYR A 127 4.60 6.05 -26.85
CA TYR A 127 5.64 7.06 -26.57
C TYR A 127 5.23 8.04 -25.46
N GLY A 128 4.00 8.56 -25.50
CA GLY A 128 3.49 9.47 -24.47
C GLY A 128 3.45 8.82 -23.09
N ASN A 129 2.90 7.61 -22.99
CA ASN A 129 2.80 6.87 -21.73
C ASN A 129 4.18 6.48 -21.19
N GLN A 130 5.13 6.15 -22.07
CA GLN A 130 6.53 5.89 -21.69
C GLN A 130 7.20 7.12 -21.09
N ARG A 131 7.03 8.31 -21.70
CA ARG A 131 7.58 9.55 -21.12
C ARG A 131 6.99 9.86 -19.75
N VAL A 132 5.68 9.62 -19.58
CA VAL A 132 5.00 9.87 -18.31
C VAL A 132 5.52 8.93 -17.22
N ILE A 133 5.68 7.63 -17.51
CA ILE A 133 6.21 6.72 -16.49
C ILE A 133 7.68 7.00 -16.18
N GLU A 134 8.50 7.34 -17.18
CA GLU A 134 9.91 7.66 -16.94
C GLU A 134 10.09 8.86 -16.04
N ALA A 135 9.33 9.94 -16.24
CA ALA A 135 9.36 11.10 -15.34
C ALA A 135 9.03 10.70 -13.89
N ARG A 136 7.97 9.90 -13.69
CA ARG A 136 7.57 9.42 -12.35
C ARG A 136 8.59 8.50 -11.70
N LEU A 137 9.25 7.64 -12.49
CA LEU A 137 10.28 6.75 -12.00
C LEU A 137 11.58 7.48 -11.69
N GLU A 138 11.87 8.58 -12.40
CA GLU A 138 12.99 9.48 -12.07
C GLU A 138 12.76 10.15 -10.70
N ASP A 139 11.56 10.70 -10.47
CA ASP A 139 11.19 11.30 -9.17
C ASP A 139 11.31 10.28 -8.03
N ALA A 140 10.73 9.08 -8.21
CA ALA A 140 10.83 8.00 -7.23
C ALA A 140 12.28 7.57 -6.99
N SER A 141 13.11 7.53 -8.05
CA SER A 141 14.53 7.22 -7.94
C SER A 141 15.29 8.27 -7.17
N PHE A 142 14.99 9.55 -7.40
CA PHE A 142 15.58 10.65 -6.66
C PHE A 142 15.25 10.57 -5.16
N PHE A 143 13.98 10.34 -4.80
CA PHE A 143 13.58 10.20 -3.39
C PHE A 143 14.25 8.99 -2.74
N TRP A 144 14.26 7.84 -3.41
CA TRP A 144 14.94 6.64 -2.94
C TRP A 144 16.44 6.88 -2.67
N MET A 145 17.15 7.55 -3.59
CA MET A 145 18.56 7.90 -3.39
C MET A 145 18.76 8.88 -2.24
N LYS A 146 17.93 9.93 -2.16
CA LYS A 146 17.99 10.93 -1.10
C LYS A 146 17.78 10.30 0.28
N ASP A 147 16.79 9.43 0.39
CA ASP A 147 16.47 8.75 1.64
C ASP A 147 17.59 7.79 2.07
N ASN A 148 18.19 7.06 1.12
CA ASN A 148 19.32 6.15 1.39
C ASN A 148 20.62 6.86 1.79
N ASN A 149 20.78 8.12 1.42
CA ASN A 149 21.91 8.94 1.85
C ASN A 149 21.70 9.52 3.27
N SER A 150 20.55 9.29 3.89
CA SER A 150 20.24 9.73 5.25
C SER A 150 20.32 8.58 6.26
N ASN A 151 20.64 8.88 7.51
CA ASN A 151 20.66 7.86 8.56
C ASN A 151 19.23 7.54 9.03
N PHE A 152 18.70 6.38 8.65
CA PHE A 152 17.36 5.93 9.03
C PHE A 152 17.15 5.84 10.54
N LYS A 153 18.22 5.59 11.32
CA LYS A 153 18.15 5.47 12.79
C LYS A 153 17.79 6.80 13.45
N ASP A 154 18.21 7.91 12.87
CA ASP A 154 18.07 9.25 13.45
C ASP A 154 16.72 9.91 13.11
N LYS A 155 15.96 9.32 12.18
CA LYS A 155 14.65 9.81 11.71
C LYS A 155 13.57 9.86 12.80
N GLY A 156 13.76 9.17 13.93
CA GLY A 156 12.78 9.12 15.02
C GLY A 156 12.48 10.49 15.67
N GLU A 157 13.43 11.42 15.64
CA GLU A 157 13.24 12.78 16.18
C GLU A 157 12.33 13.64 15.28
N GLU A 158 12.42 13.45 13.96
CA GLU A 158 11.58 14.16 13.00
C GLU A 158 10.08 13.82 13.15
N LEU A 159 9.75 12.67 13.76
CA LEU A 159 8.37 12.25 14.05
C LEU A 159 7.63 13.19 15.01
N LYS A 160 8.34 14.08 15.73
CA LYS A 160 7.73 15.15 16.52
C LYS A 160 6.93 16.14 15.65
N ARG A 161 7.31 16.30 14.38
CA ARG A 161 6.65 17.19 13.42
C ARG A 161 5.41 16.57 12.77
N ILE A 162 5.25 15.25 12.85
CA ILE A 162 4.07 14.56 12.30
C ILE A 162 2.99 14.53 13.37
N ILE A 163 1.91 15.28 13.16
CA ILE A 163 0.74 15.24 14.03
C ILE A 163 0.06 13.87 13.87
N PHE A 164 -0.02 13.11 14.96
CA PHE A 164 -0.74 11.86 14.97
C PHE A 164 -2.25 12.11 15.15
N HIS A 165 -2.61 12.95 16.12
CA HIS A 165 -3.98 13.43 16.33
C HIS A 165 -3.96 14.60 17.32
N ASN A 166 -4.79 15.63 17.11
CA ASN A 166 -4.77 16.87 17.90
C ASN A 166 -4.89 16.66 19.43
N LYS A 167 -5.59 15.61 19.87
CA LYS A 167 -5.71 15.26 21.31
C LYS A 167 -4.71 14.21 21.81
N LEU A 168 -3.95 13.58 20.91
CA LEU A 168 -3.01 12.50 21.23
C LEU A 168 -1.55 12.87 20.94
N GLY A 169 -1.30 14.05 20.35
CA GLY A 169 0.04 14.57 20.09
C GLY A 169 0.62 14.12 18.75
N SER A 170 1.95 14.03 18.72
CA SER A 170 2.75 13.68 17.55
C SER A 170 2.90 12.16 17.36
N MET A 171 3.50 11.77 16.24
CA MET A 171 3.90 10.38 15.98
C MET A 171 4.99 9.93 16.95
N HIS A 172 5.87 10.84 17.37
CA HIS A 172 6.85 10.58 18.42
C HIS A 172 6.16 10.25 19.77
N ASP A 173 5.13 11.02 20.16
CA ASP A 173 4.34 10.72 21.37
C ASP A 173 3.66 9.34 21.29
N LYS A 174 3.21 8.95 20.09
CA LYS A 174 2.69 7.61 19.85
C LYS A 174 3.76 6.57 20.14
N ILE A 175 4.96 6.69 19.57
CA ILE A 175 6.07 5.74 19.81
C ILE A 175 6.38 5.61 21.30
N LEU A 176 6.47 6.73 22.04
CA LEU A 176 6.72 6.69 23.49
C LEU A 176 5.67 5.90 24.27
N ARG A 177 4.40 5.99 23.88
CA ARG A 177 3.32 5.16 24.46
C ARG A 177 3.45 3.70 24.06
N LEU A 178 3.78 3.41 22.80
CA LEU A 178 3.99 2.04 22.34
C LEU A 178 5.13 1.35 23.11
N LYS A 179 6.24 2.03 23.39
CA LYS A 179 7.34 1.47 24.21
C LYS A 179 6.84 0.97 25.56
N LYS A 180 6.05 1.79 26.27
CA LYS A 180 5.50 1.43 27.59
C LYS A 180 4.47 0.30 27.54
N ILE A 181 3.67 0.24 26.48
CA ILE A 181 2.71 -0.85 26.25
C ILE A 181 3.48 -2.14 25.92
N ALA A 182 4.57 -2.03 25.15
CA ALA A 182 5.40 -3.17 24.77
C ALA A 182 6.14 -3.79 25.93
N THR A 183 6.71 -2.99 26.85
CA THR A 183 7.32 -3.50 28.08
C THR A 183 6.30 -4.33 28.88
N PHE A 184 5.10 -3.78 29.08
CA PHE A 184 4.02 -4.50 29.76
C PHE A 184 3.60 -5.77 29.00
N PHE A 185 3.55 -5.72 27.66
CA PHE A 185 3.25 -6.89 26.84
C PHE A 185 4.31 -7.98 27.01
N ALA A 186 5.59 -7.62 26.92
CA ALA A 186 6.72 -8.53 27.01
C ALA A 186 6.76 -9.28 28.35
N GLU A 187 6.51 -8.60 29.45
CA GLU A 187 6.42 -9.19 30.79
C GLU A 187 5.28 -10.21 30.88
N ASN A 188 4.09 -9.85 30.38
CA ASN A 188 2.90 -10.70 30.50
C ASN A 188 2.99 -11.98 29.67
N ILE A 189 3.67 -11.95 28.52
CA ILE A 189 3.85 -13.14 27.67
C ILE A 189 5.21 -13.83 27.87
N LYS A 190 6.01 -13.39 28.86
CA LYS A 190 7.34 -13.92 29.16
C LYS A 190 8.23 -14.02 27.92
N LEU A 191 8.35 -12.92 27.18
CA LEU A 191 9.27 -12.81 26.05
C LEU A 191 10.70 -13.05 26.53
N ASP A 192 11.47 -13.80 25.75
CA ASP A 192 12.90 -13.98 26.00
C ASP A 192 13.68 -12.69 25.75
N ASN A 193 14.88 -12.60 26.31
CA ASN A 193 15.72 -11.39 26.26
C ASN A 193 16.04 -10.94 24.84
N GLU A 194 16.25 -11.87 23.90
CA GLU A 194 16.56 -11.53 22.52
C GLU A 194 15.33 -10.93 21.81
N SER A 195 14.18 -11.58 21.94
CA SER A 195 12.92 -11.10 21.38
C SER A 195 12.50 -9.76 21.99
N GLN A 196 12.76 -9.54 23.29
CA GLN A 196 12.50 -8.27 23.95
C GLN A 196 13.39 -7.13 23.40
N ARG A 197 14.70 -7.39 23.21
CA ARG A 197 15.61 -6.42 22.57
C ARG A 197 15.17 -6.11 21.14
N ASN A 198 14.82 -7.13 20.36
CA ASN A 198 14.32 -6.94 18.99
C ASN A 198 13.02 -6.13 18.98
N LEU A 199 12.10 -6.37 19.92
CA LEU A 199 10.86 -5.60 20.05
C LEU A 199 11.12 -4.13 20.34
N GLU A 200 12.03 -3.85 21.28
CA GLU A 200 12.42 -2.48 21.63
C GLU A 200 13.01 -1.75 20.41
N VAL A 201 13.96 -2.38 19.72
CA VAL A 201 14.56 -1.84 18.49
C VAL A 201 13.48 -1.58 17.43
N SER A 202 12.61 -2.57 17.16
CA SER A 202 11.56 -2.41 16.18
C SER A 202 10.62 -1.24 16.50
N ILE A 203 10.20 -1.06 17.76
CA ILE A 203 9.33 0.06 18.16
C ILE A 203 10.01 1.41 17.95
N ASN A 204 11.32 1.49 18.20
CA ASN A 204 12.07 2.73 18.05
C ASN A 204 12.09 3.24 16.61
N ILE A 205 12.00 2.33 15.62
CA ILE A 205 12.19 2.68 14.20
C ILE A 205 11.01 2.33 13.29
N CYS A 206 9.96 1.66 13.79
CA CYS A 206 8.87 1.16 12.94
C CYS A 206 8.06 2.23 12.21
N LYS A 207 8.16 3.50 12.65
CA LYS A 207 7.49 4.65 12.03
C LYS A 207 8.46 5.63 11.38
N ASN A 208 9.77 5.36 11.40
CA ASN A 208 10.78 6.28 10.88
C ASN A 208 10.64 6.51 9.37
N ASP A 209 10.05 5.57 8.64
CA ASP A 209 9.79 5.73 7.22
C ASP A 209 8.75 6.81 6.91
N LEU A 210 7.88 7.19 7.86
CA LEU A 210 6.87 8.24 7.66
C LEU A 210 7.47 9.64 7.38
N VAL A 211 8.74 9.86 7.73
CA VAL A 211 9.44 11.14 7.48
C VAL A 211 10.34 11.10 6.26
N THR A 212 10.41 9.97 5.55
CA THR A 212 11.21 9.85 4.31
C THR A 212 10.45 10.44 3.14
N GLU A 213 11.18 10.97 2.16
CA GLU A 213 10.54 11.65 1.02
C GLU A 213 9.78 10.65 0.14
N LEU A 214 10.29 9.43 0.00
CA LEU A 214 9.62 8.41 -0.80
C LEU A 214 8.28 7.99 -0.18
N VAL A 215 8.16 7.90 1.15
CA VAL A 215 6.88 7.59 1.80
C VAL A 215 5.94 8.80 1.79
N ARG A 216 6.47 10.02 1.80
CA ARG A 216 5.63 11.22 1.59
C ARG A 216 5.00 11.22 0.19
N GLU A 217 5.75 10.82 -0.84
CA GLU A 217 5.22 10.65 -2.20
C GLU A 217 4.31 9.42 -2.32
N PHE A 218 4.67 8.31 -1.66
CA PHE A 218 3.92 7.05 -1.69
C PHE A 218 3.50 6.58 -0.28
N PRO A 219 2.48 7.19 0.35
CA PRO A 219 2.07 6.85 1.72
C PRO A 219 1.60 5.39 1.89
N SER A 220 1.17 4.74 0.80
CA SER A 220 0.80 3.33 0.81
C SER A 220 1.98 2.37 0.98
N LEU A 221 3.22 2.85 0.84
CA LEU A 221 4.44 2.05 1.00
C LEU A 221 5.03 2.13 2.41
N GLN A 222 4.35 2.78 3.36
CA GLN A 222 4.74 2.73 4.78
C GLN A 222 4.81 1.28 5.29
N GLY A 223 5.72 1.01 6.22
CA GLY A 223 6.12 -0.33 6.64
C GLY A 223 7.05 -1.00 5.64
N THR A 224 6.65 -1.07 4.36
CA THR A 224 7.47 -1.66 3.28
C THR A 224 8.78 -0.88 3.08
N MET A 225 8.72 0.45 3.01
CA MET A 225 9.94 1.25 2.92
C MET A 225 10.76 1.19 4.20
N GLY A 226 10.11 1.17 5.37
CA GLY A 226 10.78 0.91 6.65
C GLY A 226 11.58 -0.39 6.66
N TYR A 227 11.06 -1.47 6.04
CA TYR A 227 11.80 -2.73 5.85
C TYR A 227 13.08 -2.51 5.03
N TYR A 228 12.98 -1.85 3.87
CA TYR A 228 14.13 -1.63 3.00
C TYR A 228 15.21 -0.77 3.65
N TYR A 229 14.82 0.35 4.27
CA TYR A 229 15.77 1.24 4.94
C TYR A 229 16.40 0.60 6.18
N SER A 230 15.63 -0.18 6.95
CA SER A 230 16.18 -0.92 8.10
C SER A 230 17.17 -2.00 7.66
N GLN A 231 16.91 -2.69 6.56
CA GLN A 231 17.84 -3.67 6.00
C GLN A 231 19.16 -3.00 5.57
N GLN A 232 19.09 -1.87 4.85
CA GLN A 232 20.27 -1.10 4.46
C GLN A 232 21.04 -0.52 5.65
N SER A 233 20.34 -0.24 6.76
CA SER A 233 20.93 0.24 8.01
C SER A 233 21.55 -0.86 8.90
N GLY A 234 21.59 -2.10 8.39
CA GLY A 234 22.22 -3.25 9.06
C GLY A 234 21.40 -3.86 10.20
N PHE A 235 20.09 -3.62 10.26
CA PHE A 235 19.23 -4.30 11.24
C PHE A 235 19.01 -5.77 10.85
N ASN A 236 18.81 -6.64 11.84
CA ASN A 236 18.57 -8.05 11.60
C ASN A 236 17.20 -8.29 10.92
N ASN A 237 17.08 -9.42 10.21
CA ASN A 237 15.88 -9.75 9.44
C ASN A 237 14.60 -9.83 10.27
N VAL A 238 14.72 -10.18 11.56
CA VAL A 238 13.58 -10.28 12.48
C VAL A 238 12.98 -8.89 12.74
N VAL A 239 13.84 -7.89 12.99
CA VAL A 239 13.44 -6.48 13.13
C VAL A 239 12.87 -5.93 11.83
N CYS A 240 13.55 -6.15 10.70
CA CYS A 240 13.11 -5.67 9.38
C CYS A 240 11.71 -6.22 9.05
N SER A 241 11.49 -7.52 9.26
CA SER A 241 10.19 -8.17 9.00
C SER A 241 9.09 -7.68 9.93
N ALA A 242 9.42 -7.39 11.20
CA ALA A 242 8.47 -6.77 12.13
C ALA A 242 8.04 -5.38 11.65
N ILE A 243 8.98 -4.56 11.17
CA ILE A 243 8.68 -3.24 10.60
C ILE A 243 7.84 -3.35 9.32
N LYS A 244 8.12 -4.33 8.45
CA LYS A 244 7.31 -4.55 7.25
C LYS A 244 5.83 -4.77 7.57
N ASP A 245 5.59 -5.65 8.53
CA ASP A 245 4.26 -6.25 8.74
C ASP A 245 3.46 -5.62 9.89
N HIS A 246 4.01 -4.68 10.67
CA HIS A 246 3.31 -4.18 11.85
C HIS A 246 1.98 -3.45 11.57
N TYR A 247 1.74 -2.99 10.35
CA TYR A 247 0.42 -2.46 9.96
C TYR A 247 -0.62 -3.56 9.73
N LYS A 248 -0.18 -4.81 9.51
CA LYS A 248 -1.05 -5.93 9.12
C LYS A 248 -1.81 -6.54 10.31
N PRO A 249 -3.02 -7.10 10.09
CA PRO A 249 -3.83 -6.96 8.87
C PRO A 249 -4.45 -5.56 8.79
N ASN A 250 -4.53 -4.99 7.58
CA ASN A 250 -5.22 -3.72 7.32
C ASN A 250 -6.74 -3.88 7.13
N GLY A 251 -7.21 -5.11 6.91
CA GLY A 251 -8.61 -5.43 6.67
C GLY A 251 -8.89 -6.94 6.72
N PRO A 252 -10.14 -7.36 6.46
CA PRO A 252 -10.54 -8.76 6.58
C PRO A 252 -9.82 -9.69 5.60
N ASN A 253 -9.52 -9.22 4.39
CA ASN A 253 -8.86 -10.00 3.34
C ASN A 253 -7.33 -9.90 3.38
N ASP A 254 -6.79 -9.12 4.31
CA ASP A 254 -5.33 -8.98 4.46
C ASP A 254 -4.78 -10.10 5.35
N PHE A 255 -3.52 -10.45 5.13
CA PHE A 255 -2.85 -11.50 5.89
C PHE A 255 -2.51 -11.02 7.31
N CYS A 256 -2.49 -11.94 8.27
CA CYS A 256 -1.92 -11.71 9.59
C CYS A 256 -0.39 -11.89 9.52
N PRO A 257 0.42 -11.06 10.20
CA PRO A 257 1.87 -11.27 10.24
C PRO A 257 2.23 -12.72 10.62
N SER A 258 3.26 -13.28 9.98
CA SER A 258 3.63 -14.68 10.18
C SER A 258 4.54 -14.88 11.41
N THR A 259 5.51 -13.99 11.61
CA THR A 259 6.51 -14.13 12.69
C THR A 259 5.94 -13.70 14.04
N LYS A 260 6.46 -14.29 15.13
CA LYS A 260 6.05 -13.95 16.51
C LYS A 260 6.26 -12.46 16.80
N LEU A 261 7.41 -11.90 16.43
CA LEU A 261 7.72 -10.49 16.68
C LEU A 261 6.81 -9.56 15.85
N SER A 262 6.60 -9.85 14.56
CA SER A 262 5.71 -9.05 13.71
C SER A 262 4.28 -9.03 14.27
N LYS A 263 3.78 -10.17 14.76
CA LYS A 263 2.46 -10.26 15.41
C LYS A 263 2.39 -9.39 16.67
N ILE A 264 3.40 -9.47 17.54
CA ILE A 264 3.45 -8.69 18.78
C ILE A 264 3.48 -7.19 18.47
N LEU A 265 4.33 -6.75 17.55
CA LEU A 265 4.44 -5.35 17.17
C LEU A 265 3.15 -4.84 16.52
N ALA A 266 2.52 -5.63 15.65
CA ALA A 266 1.23 -5.29 15.05
C ALA A 266 0.11 -5.16 16.09
N LEU A 267 0.09 -6.06 17.07
CA LEU A 267 -0.87 -6.03 18.18
C LEU A 267 -0.70 -4.77 19.02
N ILE A 268 0.55 -4.42 19.36
CA ILE A 268 0.88 -3.21 20.14
C ILE A 268 0.53 -1.93 19.36
N ASP A 269 0.85 -1.83 18.07
CA ASP A 269 0.54 -0.64 17.25
C ASP A 269 -0.98 -0.42 17.11
N LYS A 270 -1.75 -1.51 17.01
CA LYS A 270 -3.23 -1.46 16.94
C LYS A 270 -3.88 -1.12 18.27
N TRP A 271 -3.17 -1.25 19.39
CA TRP A 271 -3.72 -0.91 20.71
C TRP A 271 -4.02 0.57 20.92
N ILE A 272 -3.59 1.40 19.96
CA ILE A 272 -3.96 2.81 19.87
C ILE A 272 -5.46 3.08 19.86
N LEU A 273 -6.25 2.07 19.50
CA LEU A 273 -7.70 2.08 19.58
C LEU A 273 -8.21 2.60 20.94
N VAL A 274 -7.58 2.21 22.04
CA VAL A 274 -7.95 2.67 23.40
C VAL A 274 -7.80 4.19 23.54
N GLY A 275 -6.73 4.76 22.97
CA GLY A 275 -6.49 6.20 22.99
C GLY A 275 -7.58 6.99 22.27
N PHE A 276 -8.05 6.50 21.13
CA PHE A 276 -9.17 7.12 20.41
C PHE A 276 -10.48 7.02 21.18
N PHE A 277 -10.84 5.85 21.72
CA PHE A 277 -12.08 5.74 22.52
C PHE A 277 -12.05 6.60 23.79
N ASN A 278 -10.87 6.83 24.37
CA ASN A 278 -10.71 7.68 25.55
C ASN A 278 -10.79 9.19 25.24
N ARG A 279 -10.31 9.65 24.07
CA ARG A 279 -10.17 11.10 23.77
C ARG A 279 -11.08 11.64 22.65
N SER A 280 -11.46 10.78 21.72
CA SER A 280 -12.19 11.12 20.50
C SER A 280 -13.12 9.96 20.10
N ARG A 281 -14.19 9.78 20.88
CA ARG A 281 -15.21 8.75 20.61
C ARG A 281 -15.70 8.89 19.16
N PRO A 282 -15.51 7.86 18.32
CA PRO A 282 -15.98 7.92 16.93
C PRO A 282 -17.51 7.97 16.91
N THR A 283 -18.07 8.92 16.16
CA THR A 283 -19.52 9.08 15.97
C THR A 283 -19.99 8.64 14.58
N SER A 284 -19.06 8.49 13.63
CA SER A 284 -19.35 8.12 12.25
C SER A 284 -19.32 6.61 12.05
N SER A 285 -20.29 6.09 11.28
CA SER A 285 -20.29 4.71 10.79
C SER A 285 -19.15 4.43 9.79
N LYS A 286 -18.61 5.47 9.14
CA LYS A 286 -17.48 5.38 8.21
C LYS A 286 -16.16 5.41 8.98
N ASP A 287 -15.74 4.26 9.48
CA ASP A 287 -14.49 3.94 10.20
C ASP A 287 -13.25 4.78 9.80
N PRO A 288 -13.12 6.04 10.30
CA PRO A 288 -12.26 7.05 9.67
C PRO A 288 -10.81 6.95 10.15
N TYR A 289 -10.63 6.44 11.38
CA TYR A 289 -9.33 6.13 11.99
C TYR A 289 -9.01 4.64 11.97
N ALA A 290 -9.72 3.86 11.14
CA ALA A 290 -9.55 2.41 11.05
C ALA A 290 -9.71 1.67 12.40
N LEU A 291 -10.49 2.20 13.35
CA LEU A 291 -10.66 1.64 14.69
C LEU A 291 -11.35 0.28 14.63
N ARG A 292 -12.43 0.16 13.84
CA ARG A 292 -13.11 -1.14 13.67
C ARG A 292 -12.16 -2.15 13.04
N ARG A 293 -11.41 -1.75 12.00
CA ARG A 293 -10.38 -2.61 11.38
C ARG A 293 -9.26 -2.98 12.35
N SER A 294 -8.85 -2.06 13.22
CA SER A 294 -7.81 -2.31 14.23
C SER A 294 -8.29 -3.29 15.28
N GLY A 295 -9.52 -3.15 15.78
CA GLY A 295 -10.14 -4.11 16.72
C GLY A 295 -10.25 -5.52 16.14
N LEU A 296 -10.72 -5.65 14.89
CA LEU A 296 -10.74 -6.94 14.19
C LEU A 296 -9.32 -7.51 13.99
N GLY A 297 -8.35 -6.65 13.68
CA GLY A 297 -6.95 -7.04 13.57
C GLY A 297 -6.37 -7.56 14.89
N ILE A 298 -6.66 -6.91 16.02
CA ILE A 298 -6.28 -7.37 17.36
C ILE A 298 -6.80 -8.79 17.61
N ILE A 299 -8.10 -9.01 17.39
CA ILE A 299 -8.74 -10.33 17.60
C ILE A 299 -8.07 -11.40 16.71
N ARG A 300 -7.88 -11.12 15.42
CA ARG A 300 -7.23 -12.06 14.50
C ARG A 300 -5.81 -12.38 14.91
N ILE A 301 -5.00 -11.37 15.23
CA ILE A 301 -3.61 -11.57 15.66
C ILE A 301 -3.55 -12.40 16.96
N MET A 302 -4.48 -12.17 17.90
CA MET A 302 -4.53 -12.96 19.13
C MET A 302 -4.88 -14.44 18.88
N ILE A 303 -5.85 -14.70 18.00
CA ILE A 303 -6.25 -16.07 17.63
C ILE A 303 -5.13 -16.78 16.85
N GLU A 304 -4.67 -16.18 15.75
CA GLU A 304 -3.62 -16.76 14.88
C GLU A 304 -2.24 -16.80 15.55
N GLY A 305 -2.00 -15.91 16.52
CA GLY A 305 -0.80 -15.86 17.35
C GLY A 305 -0.87 -16.73 18.60
N LYS A 306 -2.05 -17.28 18.93
CA LYS A 306 -2.31 -18.01 20.20
C LYS A 306 -1.87 -17.22 21.44
N PHE A 307 -2.13 -15.91 21.44
CA PHE A 307 -1.82 -15.05 22.58
C PHE A 307 -2.94 -15.09 23.61
N PHE A 308 -2.64 -15.63 24.79
CA PHE A 308 -3.55 -15.64 25.93
C PHE A 308 -3.20 -14.46 26.86
N ILE A 309 -3.82 -13.32 26.61
CA ILE A 309 -3.65 -12.11 27.41
C ILE A 309 -4.94 -11.71 28.13
N LYS A 310 -4.81 -11.17 29.34
CA LYS A 310 -5.93 -10.59 30.08
C LYS A 310 -6.26 -9.20 29.51
N LEU A 311 -7.24 -9.13 28.61
CA LEU A 311 -7.58 -7.91 27.88
C LEU A 311 -7.85 -6.69 28.78
N ASN A 312 -8.52 -6.90 29.91
CA ASN A 312 -8.77 -5.85 30.90
C ASN A 312 -7.47 -5.16 31.37
N GLN A 313 -6.42 -5.94 31.65
CA GLN A 313 -5.14 -5.39 32.10
C GLN A 313 -4.46 -4.55 31.02
N PHE A 314 -4.53 -5.00 29.75
CA PHE A 314 -3.98 -4.24 28.62
C PHE A 314 -4.77 -2.96 28.33
N ILE A 315 -6.10 -3.01 28.44
CA ILE A 315 -6.97 -1.84 28.29
C ILE A 315 -6.64 -0.83 29.40
N GLU A 316 -6.58 -1.26 30.66
CA GLU A 316 -6.24 -0.38 31.79
C GLU A 316 -4.86 0.25 31.63
N LYS A 317 -3.84 -0.54 31.27
CA LYS A 317 -2.49 -0.03 30.99
C LYS A 317 -2.51 1.01 29.87
N SER A 318 -3.23 0.73 28.79
CA SER A 318 -3.37 1.63 27.64
C SER A 318 -4.08 2.92 28.03
N ILE A 319 -5.19 2.86 28.79
CA ILE A 319 -5.90 4.04 29.31
C ILE A 319 -4.94 4.92 30.10
N ARG A 320 -4.16 4.34 31.03
CA ARG A 320 -3.18 5.11 31.84
C ARG A 320 -2.14 5.84 30.98
N GLU A 321 -1.66 5.22 29.90
CA GLU A 321 -0.69 5.87 29.01
C GLU A 321 -1.31 6.93 28.08
N TYR A 322 -2.58 6.79 27.69
CA TYR A 322 -3.30 7.77 26.86
C TYR A 322 -3.99 8.90 27.67
N SER A 323 -4.17 8.72 28.98
CA SER A 323 -4.74 9.74 29.88
C SER A 323 -3.73 10.81 30.32
N LYS A 324 -2.42 10.54 30.22
CA LYS A 324 -1.37 11.54 30.43
C LYS A 324 -1.51 12.64 29.37
N LYS A 325 -1.64 13.92 29.78
CA LYS A 325 -1.76 15.04 28.83
C LYS A 325 -0.49 15.15 27.99
N CYS A 326 -0.58 14.93 26.69
CA CYS A 326 0.42 15.41 25.73
C CYS A 326 -0.02 16.82 25.33
N PHE A 327 0.62 17.85 25.89
CA PHE A 327 0.44 19.20 25.39
C PHE A 327 1.14 19.29 24.03
N ILE A 328 0.38 19.59 22.97
CA ILE A 328 0.96 20.16 21.77
C ILE A 328 1.31 21.59 22.17
N ARG A 329 2.59 21.92 22.25
CA ARG A 329 3.04 23.31 22.35
C ARG A 329 3.11 23.92 20.97
#